data_AF-A0A8J7X7U3-F1
#
_entry.id   AF-A0A8J7X7U3-F1
#
_cell.length_a   1.000
_cell.length_b   1.000
_cell.length_c   1.000
_cell.angle_alpha   90.00
_cell.angle_beta   90.00
_cell.angle_gamma   90.00
#
_symmetry.space_group_name_H-M   'P 1'
#
loop_
_entity.id
_entity.type
_entity.pdbx_description
1 polymer ?
#
loop_
_entity_poly.entity_id
_entity_poly.type
_entity_poly.pdbx_seq_one_letter_code
_entity_poly.pdbx_strand_id
1 'polypeptide(L)'
;MVMIRKASGDMEEFSLNKVVTAIVRSGGTPDVADRVIKKLEKKLYEGISTREIYKITFGLLDKEQPSLASRYDLRGAIMRLGPAGFPFETYLGEVLAEHGYKVQLRQNIKGKCVGHEIDIVLSAGDEHTMVECKYHNEYG
;
A
#
# COMPACT_ATOMS: atom_id res chain seq x y z
N MET A 1 11.99 27.62 2.04
CA MET A 1 11.11 26.70 1.29
C MET A 1 12.00 25.64 0.67
N VAL A 2 11.64 24.37 0.76
CA VAL A 2 12.42 23.25 0.21
C VAL A 2 11.62 22.65 -0.93
N MET A 3 12.20 22.58 -2.13
CA MET A 3 11.57 21.87 -3.25
C MET A 3 11.94 20.39 -3.21
N ILE A 4 10.96 19.55 -3.48
CA ILE A 4 11.11 18.09 -3.49
C ILE A 4 10.79 17.55 -4.88
N ARG A 5 11.41 16.43 -5.22
CA ARG A 5 11.17 15.73 -6.49
C ARG A 5 10.18 14.59 -6.30
N LYS A 6 9.04 14.64 -6.99
CA LYS A 6 8.04 13.57 -7.00
C LYS A 6 8.54 12.34 -7.77
N ALA A 7 7.80 11.23 -7.64
CA ALA A 7 8.05 10.03 -8.44
C ALA A 7 7.92 10.29 -9.95
N SER A 8 7.03 11.21 -10.35
CA SER A 8 6.87 11.67 -11.75
C SER A 8 8.08 12.45 -12.29
N GLY A 9 8.99 12.90 -11.42
CA GLY A 9 10.07 13.83 -11.76
C GLY A 9 9.72 15.30 -11.55
N ASP A 10 8.45 15.64 -11.36
CA ASP A 10 8.02 17.02 -11.09
C ASP A 10 8.56 17.55 -9.76
N MET A 11 8.78 18.85 -9.71
CA MET A 11 9.16 19.55 -8.49
C MET A 11 7.92 20.14 -7.80
N GLU A 12 7.82 19.99 -6.49
CA GLU A 12 6.79 20.66 -5.67
C GLU A 12 7.40 21.17 -4.37
N GLU A 13 6.76 22.16 -3.75
CA GLU A 13 7.14 22.57 -2.40
C GLU A 13 6.84 21.46 -1.38
N PHE A 14 7.78 21.23 -0.47
CA PHE A 14 7.57 20.30 0.63
C PHE A 14 6.37 20.72 1.48
N SER A 15 5.46 19.78 1.71
CA SER A 15 4.29 19.98 2.57
C SER A 15 4.33 19.05 3.78
N LEU A 16 4.51 19.65 4.97
CA LEU A 16 4.45 18.95 6.26
C LEU A 16 3.13 18.20 6.45
N ASN A 17 2.03 18.84 6.05
CA ASN A 17 0.69 18.27 6.19
C ASN A 17 0.53 16.93 5.45
N LYS A 18 1.22 16.74 4.32
CA LYS A 18 1.20 15.45 3.59
C LYS A 18 1.82 14.33 4.44
N VAL A 19 2.91 14.61 5.15
CA VAL A 19 3.59 13.62 6.03
C VAL A 19 2.74 13.33 7.27
N VAL A 20 2.22 14.37 7.93
CA VAL A 20 1.33 14.21 9.10
C VAL A 20 0.10 13.38 8.74
N THR A 21 -0.55 13.72 7.62
CA THR A 21 -1.73 12.99 7.15
C THR A 21 -1.40 11.52 6.87
N ALA A 22 -0.25 11.23 6.27
CA ALA A 22 0.16 9.85 6.02
C ALA A 22 0.36 9.08 7.33
N ILE A 23 1.05 9.65 8.32
CA ILE A 23 1.26 9.03 9.64
C ILE A 23 -0.07 8.76 10.35
N VAL A 24 -0.97 9.75 10.37
CA VAL A 24 -2.27 9.64 11.05
C VAL A 24 -3.17 8.60 10.36
N ARG A 25 -3.20 8.57 9.02
CA ARG A 25 -3.96 7.55 8.28
C ARG A 25 -3.43 6.14 8.52
N SER A 26 -2.15 5.99 8.81
CA SER A 26 -1.54 4.73 9.24
C SER A 26 -1.80 4.40 10.72
N GLY A 27 -2.57 5.24 11.43
CA GLY A 27 -2.99 5.05 12.82
C GLY A 27 -2.03 5.62 13.86
N GLY A 28 -1.15 6.53 13.47
CA GLY A 28 -0.35 7.32 14.40
C GLY A 28 -1.16 8.46 15.04
N THR A 29 -0.71 8.93 16.20
CA THR A 29 -1.28 10.12 16.83
C THR A 29 -0.64 11.40 16.29
N PRO A 30 -1.31 12.57 16.40
CA PRO A 30 -0.71 13.85 16.03
C PRO A 30 0.64 14.12 16.73
N ASP A 31 0.74 13.73 18.01
CA ASP A 31 1.94 13.89 18.82
C ASP A 31 3.13 13.03 18.33
N VAL A 32 2.88 11.78 17.89
CA VAL A 32 3.91 10.97 17.21
C VAL A 32 4.32 11.62 15.88
N ALA A 33 3.35 12.11 15.10
CA ALA A 33 3.63 12.78 13.84
C ALA A 33 4.52 14.01 14.04
N ASP A 34 4.23 14.87 15.02
CA ASP A 34 5.02 16.06 15.32
C ASP A 34 6.47 15.73 15.71
N ARG A 35 6.69 14.67 16.48
CA ARG A 35 8.05 14.24 16.84
C ARG A 35 8.83 13.72 15.63
N VAL A 36 8.18 12.95 14.76
CA VAL A 36 8.79 12.45 13.52
C VAL A 36 9.12 13.61 12.58
N ILE A 37 8.20 14.56 12.42
CA ILE A 37 8.35 15.78 11.63
C ILE A 37 9.58 16.57 12.08
N LYS A 38 9.72 16.87 13.37
CA LYS A 38 10.87 17.62 13.92
C LYS A 38 12.22 16.96 13.62
N LYS A 39 12.24 15.63 13.50
CA LYS A 39 13.44 14.86 13.13
C LYS A 39 13.64 14.83 11.61
N LEU A 40 12.55 14.77 10.83
CA LEU A 40 12.55 14.78 9.37
C LEU A 40 13.03 16.13 8.81
N GLU A 41 12.55 17.26 9.34
CA GLU A 41 12.91 18.60 8.87
C GLU A 41 14.42 18.85 8.89
N LYS A 42 15.12 18.29 9.89
CA LYS A 42 16.59 18.36 10.01
C LYS A 42 17.34 17.56 8.95
N LYS A 43 16.64 16.70 8.21
CA LYS A 43 17.16 15.83 7.17
C LYS A 43 16.70 16.23 5.76
N LEU A 44 15.82 17.24 5.65
CA LEU A 44 15.38 17.76 4.37
C LEU A 44 16.50 18.56 3.72
N TYR A 45 16.58 18.45 2.40
CA TYR A 45 17.49 19.22 1.56
C TYR A 45 16.85 19.45 0.19
N GLU A 46 17.35 20.44 -0.54
CA GLU A 46 16.80 20.83 -1.83
C GLU A 46 16.90 19.70 -2.86
N GLY A 47 15.78 19.39 -3.52
CA GLY A 47 15.69 18.32 -4.51
C GLY A 47 15.60 16.91 -3.94
N ILE A 48 15.42 16.76 -2.62
CA ILE A 48 15.15 15.45 -2.00
C ILE A 48 13.93 14.80 -2.65
N SER A 49 14.00 13.49 -2.90
CA SER A 49 12.89 12.77 -3.53
C SER A 49 11.79 12.41 -2.54
N THR A 50 10.53 12.32 -2.99
CA THR A 50 9.42 11.81 -2.17
C THR A 50 9.68 10.40 -1.65
N ARG A 51 10.36 9.56 -2.44
CA ARG A 51 10.80 8.21 -2.03
C ARG A 51 11.78 8.23 -0.86
N GLU A 52 12.68 9.20 -0.85
CA GLU A 52 13.67 9.35 0.22
C GLU A 52 13.05 9.94 1.49
N ILE A 53 12.18 10.94 1.35
CA ILE A 53 11.36 11.46 2.46
C ILE A 53 10.58 10.32 3.11
N TYR A 54 9.95 9.46 2.31
CA TYR A 54 9.24 8.28 2.79
C TYR A 54 10.16 7.33 3.55
N LYS A 55 11.35 7.00 2.99
CA LYS A 55 12.32 6.11 3.64
C LYS A 55 12.83 6.66 4.97
N ILE A 56 13.11 7.96 5.03
CA ILE A 56 13.53 8.63 6.28
C ILE A 56 12.39 8.59 7.30
N THR A 57 11.17 8.93 6.88
CA THR A 57 9.97 8.91 7.74
C THR A 57 9.73 7.52 8.31
N PHE A 58 9.75 6.49 7.46
CA PHE A 58 9.65 5.09 7.86
C PHE A 58 10.73 4.72 8.89
N GLY A 59 11.99 5.04 8.63
CA GLY A 59 13.08 4.72 9.56
C GLY A 59 13.01 5.49 10.89
N LEU A 60 12.37 6.66 10.93
CA LEU A 60 12.09 7.38 12.16
C LEU A 60 10.93 6.74 12.93
N LEU A 61 9.87 6.34 12.23
CA LEU A 61 8.74 5.61 12.81
C LEU A 61 9.17 4.25 13.35
N ASP A 62 10.01 3.51 12.63
CA ASP A 62 10.45 2.17 13.01
C ASP A 62 11.24 2.18 14.33
N LYS A 63 12.01 3.25 14.56
CA LYS A 63 12.73 3.45 15.84
C LYS A 63 11.83 3.86 16.99
N GLU A 64 10.73 4.55 16.72
CA GLU A 64 9.86 5.12 17.75
C GLU A 64 8.68 4.20 18.09
N GLN A 65 8.06 3.61 17.06
CA GLN A 65 6.91 2.71 17.15
C GLN A 65 6.90 1.74 15.95
N PRO A 66 7.59 0.58 16.04
CA PRO A 66 7.69 -0.39 14.94
C PRO A 66 6.35 -0.83 14.35
N SER A 67 5.33 -1.03 15.19
CA SER A 67 3.99 -1.43 14.74
C SER A 67 3.32 -0.37 13.85
N LEU A 68 3.56 0.91 14.13
CA LEU A 68 3.09 2.01 13.28
C LEU A 68 3.89 2.07 11.98
N ALA A 69 5.20 1.83 12.02
CA ALA A 69 6.03 1.77 10.82
C ALA A 69 5.58 0.66 9.86
N SER A 70 5.21 -0.52 10.38
CA SER A 70 4.64 -1.61 9.56
C SER A 70 3.33 -1.20 8.89
N ARG A 71 2.45 -0.49 9.60
CA ARG A 71 1.18 0.03 9.03
C ARG A 71 1.42 1.14 8.02
N TYR A 72 2.41 2.00 8.27
CA TYR A 72 2.86 3.04 7.34
C TYR A 72 3.39 2.44 6.05
N ASP A 73 4.13 1.33 6.14
CA ASP A 73 4.70 0.63 4.98
C ASP A 73 3.78 -0.38 4.30
N LEU A 74 2.51 -0.48 4.72
CA LEU A 74 1.58 -1.47 4.18
C LEU A 74 1.46 -1.42 2.64
N ARG A 75 1.38 -0.21 2.06
CA ARG A 75 1.37 -0.05 0.59
C ARG A 75 2.64 -0.60 -0.04
N GLY A 76 3.80 -0.26 0.52
CA GLY A 76 5.10 -0.75 0.05
C GLY A 76 5.24 -2.28 0.20
N ALA A 77 4.70 -2.84 1.29
CA ALA A 77 4.69 -4.28 1.54
C ALA A 77 3.86 -5.03 0.50
N ILE A 78 2.67 -4.52 0.17
CA ILE A 78 1.83 -5.08 -0.90
C ILE A 78 2.59 -5.04 -2.24
N MET A 79 3.25 -3.93 -2.59
CA MET A 79 4.03 -3.82 -3.83
C MET A 79 5.21 -4.81 -3.90
N ARG A 80 5.76 -5.22 -2.75
CA ARG A 80 6.86 -6.20 -2.65
C ARG A 80 6.41 -7.65 -2.80
N LEU A 81 5.11 -7.92 -2.98
CA LEU A 81 4.61 -9.25 -3.37
C LEU A 81 5.15 -9.74 -4.73
N GLY A 82 5.76 -8.83 -5.50
CA GLY A 82 6.46 -9.17 -6.73
C GLY A 82 5.52 -9.26 -7.94
N PRO A 83 6.06 -9.25 -9.17
CA PRO A 83 5.28 -9.01 -10.39
C PRO A 83 4.38 -10.18 -10.80
N ALA A 84 4.49 -11.34 -10.16
CA ALA A 84 3.85 -12.58 -10.59
C ALA A 84 2.32 -12.59 -10.47
N GLY A 85 1.70 -11.61 -9.80
CA GLY A 85 0.24 -11.50 -9.63
C GLY A 85 -0.34 -12.49 -8.62
N PHE A 86 0.04 -13.77 -8.72
CA PHE A 86 -0.46 -14.84 -7.86
C PHE A 86 -0.37 -14.56 -6.35
N PRO A 87 0.75 -14.02 -5.81
CA PRO A 87 0.80 -13.71 -4.37
C PRO A 87 -0.22 -12.64 -3.96
N PHE A 88 -0.55 -11.70 -4.85
CA PHE A 88 -1.57 -10.67 -4.61
C PHE A 88 -2.99 -11.25 -4.64
N GLU A 89 -3.29 -12.15 -5.57
CA GLU A 89 -4.58 -12.86 -5.60
C GLU A 89 -4.79 -13.67 -4.32
N THR A 90 -3.76 -14.39 -3.86
CA THR A 90 -3.84 -15.15 -2.61
C THR A 90 -4.08 -14.21 -1.43
N TYR A 91 -3.32 -13.11 -1.33
CA TYR A 91 -3.53 -12.11 -0.28
C TYR A 91 -4.95 -11.55 -0.28
N LEU A 92 -5.47 -11.15 -1.45
CA LEU A 92 -6.83 -10.62 -1.57
C LEU A 92 -7.88 -11.69 -1.21
N GLY A 93 -7.66 -12.94 -1.60
CA GLY A 93 -8.49 -14.07 -1.23
C GLY A 93 -8.57 -14.25 0.28
N GLU A 94 -7.45 -14.22 0.99
CA GLU A 94 -7.43 -14.31 2.46
C GLU A 94 -8.14 -13.13 3.12
N VAL A 95 -7.96 -11.90 2.61
CA VAL A 95 -8.70 -10.73 3.10
C VAL A 95 -10.20 -10.92 2.94
N LEU A 96 -10.65 -11.41 1.79
CA LEU A 96 -12.08 -11.65 1.53
C LEU A 96 -12.63 -12.80 2.38
N ALA A 97 -11.84 -13.85 2.62
CA ALA A 97 -12.20 -14.94 3.52
C ALA A 97 -12.43 -14.42 4.95
N GLU A 98 -11.56 -13.53 5.45
CA GLU A 98 -11.72 -12.88 6.76
C GLU A 98 -13.00 -12.02 6.84
N HIS A 99 -13.50 -11.52 5.71
CA HIS A 99 -14.79 -10.82 5.63
C HIS A 99 -16.01 -11.76 5.51
N GLY A 100 -15.80 -13.07 5.66
CA GLY A 100 -16.87 -14.07 5.73
C GLY A 100 -17.24 -14.74 4.40
N TYR A 101 -16.50 -14.48 3.32
CA TYR A 101 -16.72 -15.14 2.04
C TYR A 101 -16.08 -16.53 2.01
N LYS A 102 -16.71 -17.48 1.32
CA LYS A 102 -16.01 -18.70 0.87
C LYS A 102 -15.23 -18.36 -0.38
N VAL A 103 -13.92 -18.62 -0.37
CA VAL A 103 -13.00 -18.20 -1.43
C VAL A 103 -12.40 -19.40 -2.14
N GLN A 104 -12.37 -19.35 -3.48
CA GLN A 104 -11.65 -20.28 -4.33
C GLN A 104 -10.73 -19.48 -5.26
N LEU A 105 -9.44 -19.80 -5.27
CA LEU A 105 -8.45 -19.12 -6.09
C LEU A 105 -8.21 -19.86 -7.41
N ARG A 106 -7.98 -19.14 -8.51
CA ARG A 106 -7.51 -19.63 -9.83
C ARG A 106 -8.36 -20.76 -10.38
N GLN A 107 -9.66 -20.49 -10.52
CA GLN A 107 -10.62 -21.48 -10.97
C GLN A 107 -10.75 -21.46 -12.49
N ASN A 108 -10.74 -22.64 -13.10
CA ASN A 108 -11.07 -22.83 -14.50
C ASN A 108 -12.56 -23.14 -14.64
N ILE A 109 -13.34 -22.18 -15.13
CA ILE A 109 -14.80 -22.31 -15.27
C ILE A 109 -15.16 -22.43 -16.75
N LYS A 110 -16.00 -23.41 -17.07
CA LYS A 110 -16.53 -23.57 -18.42
C LYS A 110 -17.64 -22.56 -18.67
N GLY A 111 -17.35 -21.55 -19.50
CA GLY A 111 -18.35 -20.64 -20.03
C GLY A 111 -19.16 -21.28 -21.15
N LYS A 112 -20.13 -20.52 -21.68
CA LYS A 112 -20.98 -20.96 -22.79
C LYS A 112 -20.19 -21.26 -24.07
N CYS A 113 -19.16 -20.47 -24.34
CA CYS A 113 -18.38 -20.55 -25.58
C CYS A 113 -16.93 -21.00 -25.35
N VAL A 114 -16.31 -20.59 -24.24
CA VAL A 114 -14.90 -20.86 -23.93
C VAL A 114 -14.71 -21.17 -22.44
N GLY A 115 -13.59 -21.79 -22.09
CA GLY A 115 -13.13 -21.85 -20.69
C GLY A 115 -12.59 -20.49 -20.26
N HIS A 116 -12.85 -20.12 -19.02
CA HIS A 116 -12.36 -18.90 -18.40
C HIS A 116 -11.51 -19.28 -17.19
N GLU A 117 -10.31 -18.71 -17.10
CA GLU A 117 -9.53 -18.70 -15.87
C GLU A 117 -9.97 -17.48 -15.06
N ILE A 118 -10.41 -17.71 -13.83
CA ILE A 118 -10.90 -16.67 -12.92
C ILE A 118 -10.00 -16.65 -11.68
N ASP A 119 -9.41 -15.49 -11.40
CA ASP A 119 -8.44 -15.33 -10.31
C ASP A 119 -9.04 -15.68 -8.95
N ILE A 120 -10.25 -15.19 -8.65
CA ILE A 120 -10.94 -15.46 -7.39
C ILE A 120 -12.45 -15.65 -7.63
N VAL A 121 -13.01 -16.72 -7.07
CA VAL A 121 -14.45 -16.96 -7.00
C VAL A 121 -14.87 -16.90 -5.54
N LEU A 122 -15.83 -16.02 -5.25
CA LEU A 122 -16.42 -15.83 -3.93
C LEU A 122 -17.81 -16.45 -3.90
N SER A 123 -18.18 -17.02 -2.75
CA SER A 123 -19.54 -17.48 -2.50
C SER A 123 -20.02 -17.03 -1.11
N ALA A 124 -21.24 -16.47 -1.06
CA ALA A 124 -21.93 -16.09 0.17
C ALA A 124 -23.42 -16.45 0.05
N GLY A 125 -23.84 -17.53 0.73
CA GLY A 125 -25.16 -18.11 0.51
C GLY A 125 -25.30 -18.58 -0.94
N ASP A 126 -26.33 -18.07 -1.63
CA ASP A 126 -26.63 -18.38 -3.03
C ASP A 126 -25.96 -17.40 -4.02
N GLU A 127 -25.26 -16.37 -3.53
CA GLU A 127 -24.55 -15.42 -4.38
C GLU A 127 -23.14 -15.90 -4.71
N HIS A 128 -22.80 -15.84 -6.01
CA HIS A 128 -21.46 -16.08 -6.51
C HIS A 128 -20.91 -14.81 -7.17
N THR A 129 -19.69 -14.42 -6.81
CA THR A 129 -18.99 -13.28 -7.39
C THR A 129 -17.66 -13.73 -7.96
N MET A 130 -17.35 -13.31 -9.19
CA MET A 130 -16.06 -13.54 -9.84
C MET A 130 -15.24 -12.25 -9.77
N VAL A 131 -13.97 -12.35 -9.37
CA VAL A 131 -13.07 -11.22 -9.19
C VAL A 131 -11.82 -11.44 -10.02
N GLU A 132 -11.45 -10.39 -10.76
CA GLU A 132 -10.22 -10.30 -11.56
C GLU A 132 -9.26 -9.32 -10.88
N CYS A 133 -8.04 -9.77 -10.60
CA CYS A 133 -7.02 -9.00 -9.91
C CYS A 133 -6.11 -8.26 -10.89
N LYS A 134 -6.18 -6.92 -10.91
CA LYS A 134 -5.25 -6.09 -11.68
C LYS A 134 -4.16 -5.52 -10.79
N TYR A 135 -3.04 -6.23 -10.71
CA TYR A 135 -1.94 -5.89 -9.82
C TYR A 135 -0.80 -5.18 -10.56
N HIS A 136 -0.46 -3.97 -10.09
CA HIS A 136 0.68 -3.18 -10.55
C HIS A 136 1.64 -2.98 -9.37
N ASN A 137 2.89 -3.41 -9.52
CA ASN A 137 3.90 -3.39 -8.45
C ASN A 137 4.86 -2.20 -8.53
N GLU A 138 4.60 -1.23 -9.41
CA GLU A 138 5.40 -0.02 -9.57
C GLU A 138 4.63 1.22 -9.11
N TYR A 139 5.37 2.24 -8.67
CA TYR A 139 4.79 3.53 -8.34
C TYR A 139 4.48 4.26 -9.65
N GLY A 140 3.19 4.48 -9.91
CA GLY A 140 2.74 5.38 -10.98
C GLY A 140 3.01 6.85 -10.70
#